data_AF-A0A2R6DX75-F1
#
_entry.id   AF-A0A2R6DX75-F1
#
_cell.length_a   1.000
_cell.length_b   1.000
_cell.length_c   1.000
_cell.angle_alpha   90.00
_cell.angle_beta   90.00
_cell.angle_gamma   90.00
#
_symmetry.space_group_name_H-M   'P 1'
#
loop_
_entity.id
_entity.type
_entity.pdbx_description
1 polymer ?
#
loop_
_entity_poly.entity_id
_entity_poly.type
_entity_poly.pdbx_seq_one_letter_code
_entity_poly.pdbx_strand_id
1 'polypeptide(L)'
;MELTWHGHSTWHVSVDGTDLLVDPFFDNPKTDIDPEALDPDYVCLTHGHADHVGDAHRYSDATLVAVPELVGYCTDNFGFADAVGGMGMNVGGTVECGDAWVTMTQAAHTNGIETDYGASAGVPAGFVVTDEAPTREPAPDCGSFYHAGDTSLMTEMRDVIGPFLEPDVAALPAGDHFTMGPAQAAIAADWLDADRVCPMHYDTFPPIEMDPAEFERELEAMADIETTTVNEAKFHALSRAGDFELSVDASGEEGPTPNQVLVADYASCFTFACRAGAQREMDVELGEVETTAEADLNDDDDLTSITFEMHVEADLDDGEVEELLDLGEDICHVRDSVKESLHADVDVTTDAF
;
A
#
# COMPACT_ATOMS: atom_id res chain seq x y z
N MET A 1 -11.60 17.23 -3.47
CA MET A 1 -12.49 16.26 -2.78
C MET A 1 -12.47 16.48 -1.26
N GLU A 2 -13.62 16.36 -0.59
CA GLU A 2 -13.76 16.34 0.88
C GLU A 2 -14.42 15.03 1.32
N LEU A 3 -13.90 14.41 2.39
CA LEU A 3 -14.34 13.10 2.88
C LEU A 3 -14.71 13.22 4.36
N THR A 4 -15.91 12.78 4.72
CA THR A 4 -16.41 12.76 6.10
C THR A 4 -16.92 11.37 6.47
N TRP A 5 -16.41 10.81 7.57
CA TRP A 5 -16.87 9.53 8.12
C TRP A 5 -17.92 9.76 9.20
N HIS A 6 -19.09 9.11 9.08
CA HIS A 6 -20.21 9.22 10.02
C HIS A 6 -20.41 7.97 10.89
N GLY A 7 -19.40 7.11 10.93
CA GLY A 7 -19.44 5.86 11.67
C GLY A 7 -19.72 4.65 10.79
N HIS A 8 -19.40 3.47 11.30
CA HIS A 8 -19.53 2.19 10.58
C HIS A 8 -18.91 2.25 9.17
N SER A 9 -19.67 2.00 8.12
CA SER A 9 -19.31 2.16 6.69
C SER A 9 -19.89 3.44 6.07
N THR A 10 -20.50 4.35 6.84
CA THR A 10 -21.15 5.54 6.29
C THR A 10 -20.14 6.65 5.99
N TRP A 11 -20.00 7.00 4.72
CA TRP A 11 -19.11 8.07 4.25
C TRP A 11 -19.86 9.09 3.40
N HIS A 12 -19.67 10.37 3.69
CA HIS A 12 -20.07 11.47 2.83
C HIS A 12 -18.86 11.97 2.04
N VAL A 13 -18.98 11.97 0.72
CA VAL A 13 -17.94 12.36 -0.23
C VAL A 13 -18.44 13.56 -1.03
N SER A 14 -17.72 14.68 -0.97
CA SER A 14 -18.03 15.88 -1.73
C SER A 14 -16.97 16.15 -2.80
N VAL A 15 -17.41 16.23 -4.05
CA VAL A 15 -16.58 16.47 -5.24
C VAL A 15 -17.13 17.66 -6.00
N ASP A 16 -16.43 18.79 -5.95
CA ASP A 16 -16.77 20.03 -6.67
C ASP A 16 -18.23 20.51 -6.59
N GLY A 17 -18.93 20.16 -5.49
CA GLY A 17 -20.32 20.51 -5.24
C GLY A 17 -21.33 19.41 -5.53
N THR A 18 -20.87 18.23 -5.95
CA THR A 18 -21.66 17.00 -5.97
C THR A 18 -21.44 16.21 -4.68
N ASP A 19 -22.53 15.87 -3.99
CA ASP A 19 -22.49 15.14 -2.72
C ASP A 19 -22.95 13.68 -2.89
N LEU A 20 -22.09 12.74 -2.50
CA LEU A 20 -22.37 11.30 -2.50
C LEU A 20 -22.38 10.77 -1.05
N LEU A 21 -23.41 10.00 -0.70
CA LEU A 21 -23.50 9.33 0.60
C LEU A 21 -23.42 7.81 0.39
N VAL A 22 -22.36 7.20 0.92
CA VAL A 22 -22.11 5.76 0.85
C VAL A 22 -22.67 5.09 2.11
N ASP A 23 -23.39 3.98 1.93
CA ASP A 23 -23.89 3.07 2.98
C ASP A 23 -24.47 3.78 4.23
N PRO A 24 -25.58 4.54 4.10
CA PRO A 24 -26.17 5.28 5.21
C PRO A 24 -26.70 4.36 6.32
N PHE A 25 -26.06 4.44 7.50
CA PHE A 25 -26.43 3.75 8.73
C PHE A 25 -26.02 4.57 9.96
N PHE A 26 -26.96 5.29 10.55
CA PHE A 26 -26.70 6.31 11.57
C PHE A 26 -27.04 5.87 13.01
N ASP A 27 -27.71 4.73 13.19
CA ASP A 27 -27.99 4.16 14.52
C ASP A 27 -26.77 3.37 15.06
N ASN A 28 -25.64 4.06 15.22
CA ASN A 28 -24.41 3.48 15.74
C ASN A 28 -23.63 4.43 16.69
N PRO A 29 -22.72 3.90 17.55
CA PRO A 29 -22.00 4.71 18.54
C PRO A 29 -21.02 5.76 18.00
N LYS A 30 -20.66 5.68 16.71
CA LYS A 30 -19.69 6.57 16.06
C LYS A 30 -20.37 7.72 15.30
N THR A 31 -21.68 7.68 15.13
CA THR A 31 -22.43 8.76 14.48
C THR A 31 -22.52 10.01 15.36
N ASP A 32 -22.11 11.14 14.80
CA ASP A 32 -22.10 12.45 15.46
C ASP A 32 -22.94 13.51 14.73
N ILE A 33 -23.65 13.12 13.67
CA ILE A 33 -24.49 14.00 12.83
C ILE A 33 -25.98 13.67 12.99
N ASP A 34 -26.83 14.68 12.77
CA ASP A 34 -28.27 14.48 12.55
C ASP A 34 -28.49 14.04 11.09
N PRO A 35 -29.03 12.85 10.80
CA PRO A 35 -29.25 12.39 9.43
C PRO A 35 -30.07 13.36 8.58
N GLU A 36 -31.00 14.10 9.21
CA GLU A 36 -31.85 15.09 8.53
C GLU A 36 -31.07 16.35 8.07
N ALA A 37 -29.80 16.50 8.49
CA ALA A 37 -28.93 17.60 8.07
C ALA A 37 -28.21 17.29 6.73
N LEU A 38 -28.29 16.05 6.25
CA LEU A 38 -27.68 15.61 5.00
C LEU A 38 -28.71 15.66 3.85
N ASP A 39 -28.28 16.11 2.69
CA ASP A 39 -29.08 16.21 1.46
C ASP A 39 -28.20 15.81 0.25
N PRO A 40 -27.83 14.52 0.12
CA PRO A 40 -26.90 14.08 -0.92
C PRO A 40 -27.57 14.03 -2.30
N ASP A 41 -26.82 14.34 -3.36
CA ASP A 41 -27.27 14.16 -4.75
C ASP A 41 -27.34 12.68 -5.14
N TYR A 42 -26.43 11.87 -4.59
CA TYR A 42 -26.31 10.45 -4.87
C TYR A 42 -26.22 9.62 -3.59
N VAL A 43 -26.87 8.45 -3.60
CA VAL A 43 -26.70 7.43 -2.56
C VAL A 43 -26.02 6.22 -3.18
N CYS A 44 -24.86 5.84 -2.65
CA CYS A 44 -24.09 4.68 -3.11
C CYS A 44 -24.27 3.52 -2.12
N LEU A 45 -24.80 2.39 -2.57
CA LEU A 45 -24.99 1.21 -1.72
C LEU A 45 -24.08 0.07 -2.19
N THR A 46 -23.15 -0.33 -1.31
CA THR A 46 -22.17 -1.39 -1.59
C THR A 46 -22.84 -2.75 -1.70
N HIS A 47 -23.81 -3.02 -0.83
CA HIS A 47 -24.56 -4.27 -0.77
C HIS A 47 -25.82 -4.14 0.10
N GLY A 48 -26.60 -5.21 0.20
CA GLY A 48 -27.95 -5.22 0.76
C GLY A 48 -28.07 -5.52 2.26
N HIS A 49 -26.99 -5.65 3.03
CA HIS A 49 -27.11 -5.91 4.47
C HIS A 49 -27.70 -4.73 5.23
N ALA A 50 -28.41 -5.02 6.32
CA ALA A 50 -29.20 -4.04 7.07
C ALA A 50 -28.37 -2.88 7.65
N ASP A 51 -27.11 -3.13 7.99
CA ASP A 51 -26.13 -2.16 8.48
C ASP A 51 -25.49 -1.29 7.38
N HIS A 52 -25.86 -1.49 6.11
CA HIS A 52 -25.42 -0.69 4.97
C HIS A 52 -26.57 0.03 4.26
N VAL A 53 -27.77 -0.56 4.29
CA VAL A 53 -28.97 0.03 3.67
C VAL A 53 -29.94 0.65 4.67
N GLY A 54 -29.69 0.48 5.97
CA GLY A 54 -30.67 0.70 7.04
C GLY A 54 -31.35 2.07 7.00
N ASP A 55 -30.60 3.11 6.62
CA ASP A 55 -31.11 4.47 6.56
C ASP A 55 -31.21 5.05 5.15
N ALA A 56 -30.99 4.23 4.11
CA ALA A 56 -31.09 4.65 2.70
C ALA A 56 -32.47 5.22 2.36
N HIS A 57 -33.53 4.71 2.97
CA HIS A 57 -34.91 5.17 2.77
C HIS A 57 -35.13 6.66 3.08
N ARG A 58 -34.26 7.29 3.88
CA ARG A 58 -34.35 8.72 4.19
C ARG A 58 -34.01 9.61 3.00
N TYR A 59 -33.23 9.10 2.05
CA TYR A 59 -32.64 9.86 0.94
C TYR A 59 -33.16 9.39 -0.42
N SER A 60 -34.43 8.98 -0.48
CA SER A 60 -35.06 8.43 -1.70
C SER A 60 -35.25 9.45 -2.84
N ASP A 61 -35.07 10.74 -2.56
CA ASP A 61 -35.03 11.82 -3.55
C ASP A 61 -33.69 11.89 -4.30
N ALA A 62 -32.62 11.27 -3.76
CA ALA A 62 -31.31 11.18 -4.39
C ALA A 62 -31.27 10.14 -5.53
N THR A 63 -30.26 10.24 -6.39
CA THR A 63 -30.04 9.23 -7.44
C THR A 63 -29.30 8.02 -6.87
N LEU A 64 -29.88 6.82 -7.01
CA LEU A 64 -29.29 5.60 -6.48
C LEU A 64 -28.15 5.06 -7.36
N VAL A 65 -27.01 4.76 -6.73
CA VAL A 65 -25.84 4.09 -7.31
C VAL A 65 -25.69 2.73 -6.63
N ALA A 66 -26.16 1.68 -7.28
CA ALA A 66 -26.12 0.32 -6.75
C ALA A 66 -26.22 -0.71 -7.88
N VAL A 67 -26.03 -1.99 -7.54
CA VAL A 67 -26.31 -3.12 -8.44
C VAL A 67 -27.82 -3.23 -8.77
N PRO A 68 -28.21 -3.77 -9.94
CA PRO A 68 -29.61 -3.69 -10.39
C PRO A 68 -30.62 -4.36 -9.47
N GLU A 69 -30.23 -5.47 -8.83
CA GLU A 69 -31.07 -6.18 -7.86
C GLU A 69 -31.36 -5.32 -6.62
N LEU A 70 -30.36 -4.58 -6.13
CA LEU A 70 -30.51 -3.67 -5.00
C LEU A 70 -31.33 -2.44 -5.39
N VAL A 71 -31.15 -1.90 -6.60
CA VAL A 71 -32.00 -0.82 -7.13
C VAL A 71 -33.47 -1.22 -7.14
N GLY A 72 -33.78 -2.44 -7.61
CA GLY A 72 -35.15 -2.96 -7.59
C GLY A 72 -35.73 -3.04 -6.18
N TYR A 73 -34.95 -3.54 -5.22
CA TYR A 73 -35.35 -3.59 -3.82
C TYR A 73 -35.60 -2.20 -3.22
N CYS A 74 -34.68 -1.25 -3.41
CA CYS A 74 -34.80 0.11 -2.88
C CYS A 74 -35.95 0.87 -3.56
N THR A 75 -36.22 0.63 -4.84
CA THR A 75 -37.40 1.20 -5.52
C THR A 75 -38.69 0.72 -4.86
N ASP A 76 -38.83 -0.59 -4.65
CA ASP A 76 -40.05 -1.21 -4.12
C ASP A 76 -40.28 -0.92 -2.62
N ASN A 77 -39.22 -0.80 -1.84
CA ASN A 77 -39.31 -0.74 -0.37
C ASN A 77 -38.93 0.62 0.22
N PHE A 78 -38.04 1.36 -0.42
CA PHE A 78 -37.52 2.64 0.09
C PHE A 78 -37.99 3.85 -0.73
N GLY A 79 -38.59 3.64 -1.91
CA GLY A 79 -39.21 4.70 -2.70
C GLY A 79 -38.25 5.47 -3.60
N PHE A 80 -37.03 4.97 -3.83
CA PHE A 80 -36.11 5.57 -4.80
C PHE A 80 -36.76 5.60 -6.19
N ALA A 81 -36.85 6.80 -6.77
CA ALA A 81 -37.47 7.02 -8.07
C ALA A 81 -36.46 7.05 -9.22
N ASP A 82 -35.18 7.30 -8.92
CA ASP A 82 -34.10 7.38 -9.90
C ASP A 82 -32.89 6.55 -9.49
N ALA A 83 -32.19 6.04 -10.50
CA ALA A 83 -30.95 5.30 -10.35
C ALA A 83 -30.05 5.60 -11.55
N VAL A 84 -28.74 5.54 -11.38
CA VAL A 84 -27.80 5.73 -12.50
C VAL A 84 -28.14 4.78 -13.65
N GLY A 85 -28.16 5.30 -14.88
CA GLY A 85 -28.56 4.53 -16.06
C GLY A 85 -30.02 4.04 -16.06
N GLY A 86 -30.86 4.47 -15.10
CA GLY A 86 -32.25 4.06 -14.91
C GLY A 86 -32.45 2.68 -14.27
N MET A 87 -31.38 1.93 -13.99
CA MET A 87 -31.46 0.59 -13.42
C MET A 87 -30.24 0.21 -12.55
N GLY A 88 -29.38 1.18 -12.24
CA GLY A 88 -28.12 0.95 -11.53
C GLY A 88 -26.94 0.69 -12.47
N MET A 89 -25.83 0.30 -11.86
CA MET A 89 -24.58 -0.05 -12.52
C MET A 89 -24.13 -1.44 -12.07
N ASN A 90 -22.98 -1.94 -12.52
CA ASN A 90 -22.45 -3.23 -12.05
C ASN A 90 -20.93 -3.19 -11.96
N VAL A 91 -20.37 -4.22 -11.32
CA VAL A 91 -18.94 -4.37 -11.04
C VAL A 91 -18.10 -4.21 -12.31
N GLY A 92 -17.02 -3.44 -12.22
CA GLY A 92 -16.12 -3.07 -13.30
C GLY A 92 -16.60 -1.90 -14.17
N GLY A 93 -17.84 -1.43 -13.97
CA GLY A 93 -18.37 -0.26 -14.66
C GLY A 93 -18.02 1.05 -13.95
N THR A 94 -17.92 2.13 -14.73
CA THR A 94 -17.81 3.52 -14.24
C THR A 94 -19.01 4.32 -14.71
N VAL A 95 -19.58 5.13 -13.81
CA VAL A 95 -20.67 6.06 -14.12
C VAL A 95 -20.28 7.50 -13.73
N GLU A 96 -20.81 8.46 -14.47
CA GLU A 96 -20.71 9.88 -14.14
C GLU A 96 -21.86 10.26 -13.19
N CYS A 97 -21.52 10.87 -12.06
CA CYS A 97 -22.41 11.34 -11.02
C CYS A 97 -22.10 12.81 -10.76
N GLY A 98 -22.78 13.73 -11.45
CA GLY A 98 -22.48 15.15 -11.37
C GLY A 98 -21.04 15.46 -11.78
N ASP A 99 -20.26 16.01 -10.86
CA ASP A 99 -18.83 16.32 -11.03
C ASP A 99 -17.90 15.16 -10.58
N ALA A 100 -18.47 14.02 -10.17
CA ALA A 100 -17.73 12.83 -9.76
C ALA A 100 -17.86 11.67 -10.77
N TRP A 101 -16.87 10.79 -10.78
CA TRP A 101 -16.93 9.49 -11.46
C TRP A 101 -16.87 8.38 -10.43
N VAL A 102 -17.81 7.42 -10.53
CA VAL A 102 -17.92 6.30 -9.60
C VAL A 102 -17.64 5.01 -10.34
N THR A 103 -16.55 4.33 -10.00
CA THR A 103 -16.18 2.99 -10.49
C THR A 103 -16.55 1.94 -9.45
N MET A 104 -17.34 0.94 -9.83
CA MET A 104 -17.74 -0.14 -8.93
C MET A 104 -16.70 -1.25 -8.93
N THR A 105 -16.12 -1.58 -7.78
CA THR A 105 -15.18 -2.70 -7.60
C THR A 105 -15.91 -3.91 -7.04
N GLN A 106 -15.33 -5.11 -7.20
CA GLN A 106 -15.87 -6.30 -6.55
C GLN A 106 -15.52 -6.28 -5.05
N ALA A 107 -16.41 -6.80 -4.21
CA ALA A 107 -16.10 -7.15 -2.83
C ALA A 107 -16.27 -8.67 -2.61
N ALA A 108 -15.49 -9.24 -1.68
CA ALA A 108 -15.53 -10.65 -1.33
C ALA A 108 -16.38 -10.88 -0.07
N HIS A 109 -17.71 -10.81 -0.22
CA HIS A 109 -18.64 -10.94 0.91
C HIS A 109 -19.99 -11.55 0.50
N THR A 110 -20.86 -11.81 1.47
CA THR A 110 -22.26 -12.18 1.20
C THR A 110 -23.11 -10.94 0.96
N ASN A 111 -24.23 -11.10 0.27
CA ASN A 111 -25.09 -9.99 -0.09
C ASN A 111 -26.57 -10.40 0.02
N GLY A 112 -26.98 -10.77 1.23
CA GLY A 112 -28.38 -11.03 1.57
C GLY A 112 -29.10 -9.70 1.83
N ILE A 113 -30.26 -9.47 1.22
CA ILE A 113 -31.01 -8.24 1.47
C ILE A 113 -31.53 -8.24 2.91
N GLU A 114 -31.34 -7.14 3.64
CA GLU A 114 -31.67 -6.97 5.06
C GLU A 114 -31.00 -8.01 5.98
N THR A 115 -29.85 -8.55 5.55
CA THR A 115 -29.15 -9.62 6.28
C THR A 115 -30.02 -10.87 6.47
N ASP A 116 -30.94 -11.13 5.53
CA ASP A 116 -31.82 -12.29 5.48
C ASP A 116 -31.38 -13.29 4.37
N TYR A 117 -31.83 -14.54 4.48
CA TYR A 117 -31.60 -15.59 3.50
C TYR A 117 -32.59 -15.57 2.32
N GLY A 118 -33.66 -14.76 2.41
CA GLY A 118 -34.80 -14.80 1.49
C GLY A 118 -34.52 -14.27 0.07
N ALA A 119 -33.66 -13.27 -0.07
CA ALA A 119 -33.28 -12.69 -1.36
C ALA A 119 -31.85 -12.17 -1.30
N SER A 120 -31.12 -12.25 -2.41
CA SER A 120 -29.78 -11.69 -2.54
C SER A 120 -29.78 -10.57 -3.57
N ALA A 121 -29.00 -9.53 -3.30
CA ALA A 121 -28.75 -8.45 -4.25
C ALA A 121 -27.56 -8.74 -5.20
N GLY A 122 -27.12 -9.99 -5.29
CA GLY A 122 -26.06 -10.41 -6.22
C GLY A 122 -24.67 -10.30 -5.60
N VAL A 123 -23.73 -9.69 -6.30
CA VAL A 123 -22.33 -9.57 -5.87
C VAL A 123 -22.18 -8.27 -5.05
N PRO A 124 -21.60 -8.29 -3.84
CA PRO A 124 -21.33 -7.06 -3.10
C PRO A 124 -20.19 -6.28 -3.78
N ALA A 125 -20.13 -4.99 -3.51
CA ALA A 125 -19.25 -4.08 -4.22
C ALA A 125 -18.46 -3.16 -3.28
N GLY A 126 -17.39 -2.56 -3.82
CA GLY A 126 -16.81 -1.33 -3.34
C GLY A 126 -16.97 -0.23 -4.39
N PHE A 127 -16.49 0.98 -4.08
CA PHE A 127 -16.53 2.13 -4.99
C PHE A 127 -15.20 2.87 -4.98
N VAL A 128 -14.67 3.18 -6.15
CA VAL A 128 -13.66 4.23 -6.32
C VAL A 128 -14.36 5.46 -6.86
N VAL A 129 -14.30 6.56 -6.13
CA VAL A 129 -14.84 7.87 -6.50
C VAL A 129 -13.68 8.77 -6.90
N THR A 130 -13.74 9.32 -8.10
CA THR A 130 -12.72 10.23 -8.64
C THR A 130 -13.34 11.57 -9.07
N ASP A 131 -12.54 12.64 -9.05
CA ASP A 131 -12.92 13.96 -9.56
C ASP A 131 -12.56 14.19 -11.05
N GLU A 132 -11.97 13.18 -11.69
CA GLU A 132 -11.86 13.07 -13.14
C GLU A 132 -12.21 11.65 -13.62
N ALA A 133 -12.54 11.50 -14.90
CA ALA A 133 -12.84 10.19 -15.47
C ALA A 133 -11.61 9.27 -15.44
N PRO A 134 -11.72 8.01 -14.96
CA PRO A 134 -10.58 7.10 -14.90
C PRO A 134 -10.07 6.75 -16.30
N THR A 135 -8.78 6.93 -16.50
CA THR A 135 -8.05 6.59 -17.74
C THR A 135 -6.83 5.75 -17.42
N ARG A 136 -6.25 5.12 -18.45
CA ARG A 136 -5.01 4.32 -18.28
C ARG A 136 -3.78 5.15 -17.91
N GLU A 137 -3.83 6.44 -18.22
CA GLU A 137 -2.85 7.43 -17.79
C GLU A 137 -3.64 8.37 -16.87
N PRO A 138 -3.41 8.33 -15.54
CA PRO A 138 -4.15 9.16 -14.61
C PRO A 138 -3.89 10.64 -14.90
N ALA A 139 -4.93 11.46 -14.70
CA ALA A 139 -4.75 12.90 -14.78
C ALA A 139 -3.85 13.36 -13.62
N PRO A 140 -2.88 14.25 -13.86
CA PRO A 140 -2.10 14.83 -12.79
C PRO A 140 -3.04 15.58 -11.84
N ASP A 141 -2.95 15.28 -10.55
CA ASP A 141 -3.77 15.86 -9.47
C ASP A 141 -5.25 15.37 -9.40
N CYS A 142 -5.58 14.23 -10.04
CA CYS A 142 -6.89 13.57 -9.89
C CYS A 142 -7.07 13.05 -8.45
N GLY A 143 -8.05 13.58 -7.72
CA GLY A 143 -8.43 13.08 -6.41
C GLY A 143 -9.19 11.76 -6.51
N SER A 144 -8.75 10.74 -5.77
CA SER A 144 -9.30 9.40 -5.80
C SER A 144 -9.55 8.84 -4.39
N PHE A 145 -10.79 8.40 -4.13
CA PHE A 145 -11.22 7.80 -2.87
C PHE A 145 -11.78 6.40 -3.08
N TYR A 146 -11.18 5.40 -2.45
CA TYR A 146 -11.66 4.03 -2.47
C TYR A 146 -12.42 3.66 -1.19
N HIS A 147 -13.70 3.35 -1.33
CA HIS A 147 -14.52 2.71 -0.31
C HIS A 147 -14.62 1.21 -0.58
N ALA A 148 -13.97 0.37 0.22
CA ALA A 148 -13.86 -1.06 -0.07
C ALA A 148 -15.16 -1.86 0.09
N GLY A 149 -16.17 -1.28 0.75
CA GLY A 149 -17.34 -2.03 1.22
C GLY A 149 -16.94 -3.12 2.21
N ASP A 150 -17.84 -4.08 2.42
CA ASP A 150 -17.52 -5.27 3.22
C ASP A 150 -16.80 -6.28 2.36
N THR A 151 -15.54 -6.55 2.68
CA THR A 151 -14.72 -7.48 1.92
C THR A 151 -13.67 -8.16 2.79
N SER A 152 -13.21 -9.34 2.36
CA SER A 152 -11.94 -9.92 2.79
C SER A 152 -10.76 -9.30 2.03
N LEU A 153 -9.53 -9.58 2.48
CA LEU A 153 -8.32 -9.27 1.72
C LEU A 153 -8.34 -10.01 0.38
N MET A 154 -8.18 -9.28 -0.72
CA MET A 154 -8.28 -9.81 -2.07
C MET A 154 -7.16 -9.27 -2.96
N THR A 155 -6.59 -10.13 -3.80
CA THR A 155 -5.47 -9.78 -4.69
C THR A 155 -5.84 -8.70 -5.71
N GLU A 156 -7.13 -8.49 -5.98
CA GLU A 156 -7.62 -7.41 -6.83
C GLU A 156 -7.27 -6.02 -6.26
N MET A 157 -7.12 -5.88 -4.93
CA MET A 157 -6.60 -4.64 -4.34
C MET A 157 -5.19 -4.33 -4.85
N ARG A 158 -4.32 -5.35 -4.93
CA ARG A 158 -2.93 -5.25 -5.41
C ARG A 158 -2.80 -5.15 -6.92
N ASP A 159 -3.54 -6.00 -7.63
CA ASP A 159 -3.31 -6.23 -9.06
C ASP A 159 -4.21 -5.35 -9.94
N VAL A 160 -5.28 -4.78 -9.38
CA VAL A 160 -6.29 -4.01 -10.12
C VAL A 160 -6.52 -2.62 -9.52
N ILE A 161 -6.91 -2.53 -8.25
CA ILE A 161 -7.35 -1.27 -7.66
C ILE A 161 -6.16 -0.32 -7.47
N GLY A 162 -5.08 -0.76 -6.81
CA GLY A 162 -3.87 0.05 -6.64
C GLY A 162 -3.31 0.55 -7.98
N PRO A 163 -2.92 -0.34 -8.93
CA PRO A 163 -2.22 0.09 -10.14
C PRO A 163 -3.06 0.75 -11.24
N PHE A 164 -4.39 0.62 -11.23
CA PHE A 164 -5.24 1.18 -12.30
C PHE A 164 -6.28 2.20 -11.84
N LEU A 165 -6.65 2.18 -10.55
CA LEU A 165 -7.59 3.13 -9.97
C LEU A 165 -6.92 4.08 -8.96
N GLU A 166 -5.68 3.76 -8.55
CA GLU A 166 -4.72 4.64 -7.86
C GLU A 166 -5.38 5.51 -6.79
N PRO A 167 -6.00 4.91 -5.75
CA PRO A 167 -6.69 5.69 -4.74
C PRO A 167 -5.72 6.43 -3.82
N ASP A 168 -5.85 7.76 -3.71
CA ASP A 168 -5.10 8.56 -2.72
C ASP A 168 -5.54 8.23 -1.29
N VAL A 169 -6.85 7.96 -1.12
CA VAL A 169 -7.44 7.64 0.18
C VAL A 169 -8.23 6.35 0.10
N ALA A 170 -7.99 5.42 1.03
CA ALA A 170 -8.75 4.17 1.13
C ALA A 170 -9.48 4.04 2.47
N ALA A 171 -10.80 3.83 2.44
CA ALA A 171 -11.60 3.38 3.56
C ALA A 171 -11.71 1.85 3.53
N LEU A 172 -11.11 1.18 4.52
CA LEU A 172 -10.99 -0.29 4.58
C LEU A 172 -11.72 -0.83 5.81
N PRO A 173 -12.56 -1.88 5.68
CA PRO A 173 -13.14 -2.51 6.85
C PRO A 173 -12.03 -3.14 7.69
N ALA A 174 -12.07 -2.93 9.01
CA ALA A 174 -11.03 -3.40 9.92
C ALA A 174 -11.57 -4.03 11.21
N GLY A 175 -12.90 -4.27 11.28
CA GLY A 175 -13.58 -4.81 12.45
C GLY A 175 -13.39 -6.31 12.68
N ASP A 176 -12.74 -7.06 11.78
CA ASP A 176 -12.64 -8.53 11.83
C ASP A 176 -14.03 -9.19 11.76
N HIS A 177 -14.16 -10.45 12.18
CA HIS A 177 -15.34 -11.31 12.29
C HIS A 177 -16.19 -11.53 11.03
N PHE A 178 -16.64 -10.45 10.38
CA PHE A 178 -17.42 -10.44 9.14
C PHE A 178 -16.61 -9.95 7.94
N THR A 179 -15.57 -9.14 8.17
CA THR A 179 -14.72 -8.50 7.14
C THR A 179 -13.23 -8.65 7.50
N MET A 180 -12.34 -7.90 6.84
CA MET A 180 -10.93 -7.83 7.24
C MET A 180 -10.78 -7.35 8.68
N GLY A 181 -9.84 -7.96 9.42
CA GLY A 181 -9.31 -7.41 10.67
C GLY A 181 -8.13 -6.45 10.42
N PRO A 182 -7.57 -5.83 11.47
CA PRO A 182 -6.50 -4.83 11.35
C PRO A 182 -5.29 -5.29 10.54
N ALA A 183 -4.79 -6.50 10.78
CA ALA A 183 -3.65 -7.06 10.04
C ALA A 183 -3.92 -7.21 8.54
N GLN A 184 -5.12 -7.70 8.17
CA GLN A 184 -5.50 -7.85 6.77
C GLN A 184 -5.74 -6.50 6.10
N ALA A 185 -6.35 -5.55 6.80
CA ALA A 185 -6.54 -4.19 6.33
C ALA A 185 -5.19 -3.46 6.13
N ALA A 186 -4.18 -3.73 6.96
CA ALA A 186 -2.84 -3.16 6.80
C ALA A 186 -2.13 -3.71 5.56
N ILE A 187 -2.26 -5.02 5.27
CA ILE A 187 -1.75 -5.59 4.00
C ILE A 187 -2.50 -5.01 2.80
N ALA A 188 -3.82 -4.83 2.91
CA ALA A 188 -4.60 -4.19 1.85
C ALA A 188 -4.17 -2.73 1.62
N ALA A 189 -3.86 -1.98 2.68
CA ALA A 189 -3.33 -0.63 2.60
C ALA A 189 -2.02 -0.56 1.79
N ASP A 190 -1.07 -1.44 2.11
CA ASP A 190 0.19 -1.58 1.38
C ASP A 190 -0.03 -1.92 -0.10
N TRP A 191 -0.89 -2.90 -0.39
CA TRP A 191 -1.19 -3.31 -1.76
C TRP A 191 -1.87 -2.23 -2.62
N LEU A 192 -2.62 -1.34 -1.98
CA LEU A 192 -3.31 -0.24 -2.65
C LEU A 192 -2.37 0.94 -2.92
N ASP A 193 -1.25 1.03 -2.21
CA ASP A 193 -0.30 2.16 -2.24
C ASP A 193 -1.00 3.51 -2.03
N ALA A 194 -2.00 3.54 -1.13
CA ALA A 194 -2.77 4.74 -0.86
C ALA A 194 -2.04 5.66 0.13
N ASP A 195 -1.98 6.97 -0.17
CA ASP A 195 -1.36 7.98 0.69
C ASP A 195 -1.96 8.03 2.10
N ARG A 196 -3.27 7.75 2.21
CA ARG A 196 -3.99 7.70 3.48
C ARG A 196 -4.94 6.53 3.54
N VAL A 197 -4.97 5.88 4.70
CA VAL A 197 -5.93 4.80 4.96
C VAL A 197 -6.75 5.11 6.20
N CYS A 198 -8.06 4.89 6.10
CA CYS A 198 -9.02 5.10 7.17
C CYS A 198 -9.69 3.76 7.51
N PRO A 199 -9.58 3.25 8.74
CA PRO A 199 -10.32 2.06 9.13
C PRO A 199 -11.82 2.41 9.21
N MET A 200 -12.66 1.48 8.78
CA MET A 200 -14.12 1.56 8.87
C MET A 200 -14.71 0.22 9.34
N HIS A 201 -16.04 0.14 9.49
CA HIS A 201 -16.74 -1.08 9.90
C HIS A 201 -16.22 -1.69 11.22
N TYR A 202 -16.01 -0.85 12.24
CA TYR A 202 -15.56 -1.28 13.56
C TYR A 202 -16.30 -0.55 14.70
N ASP A 203 -16.21 -1.07 15.92
CA ASP A 203 -16.76 -0.50 17.16
C ASP A 203 -18.25 -0.12 17.11
N THR A 204 -19.01 -0.78 16.23
CA THR A 204 -20.45 -0.53 16.05
C THR A 204 -21.27 -1.59 16.75
N PHE A 205 -20.79 -2.84 16.74
CA PHE A 205 -21.39 -3.99 17.42
C PHE A 205 -20.32 -4.79 18.17
N PRO A 206 -20.69 -5.57 19.21
CA PRO A 206 -19.71 -6.36 19.98
C PRO A 206 -18.79 -7.30 19.16
N PRO A 207 -19.23 -7.92 18.05
CA PRO A 207 -18.35 -8.78 17.25
C PRO A 207 -17.23 -8.06 16.49
N ILE A 208 -17.33 -6.74 16.33
CA ILE A 208 -16.40 -5.93 15.51
C ILE A 208 -15.70 -4.84 16.34
N GLU A 209 -15.47 -5.11 17.63
CA GLU A 209 -14.64 -4.24 18.47
C GLU A 209 -13.20 -4.26 17.98
N MET A 210 -12.60 -3.07 17.83
CA MET A 210 -11.25 -2.93 17.28
C MET A 210 -10.49 -1.84 18.05
N ASP A 211 -9.21 -2.10 18.35
CA ASP A 211 -8.29 -1.07 18.86
C ASP A 211 -7.62 -0.33 17.69
N PRO A 212 -7.87 0.98 17.47
CA PRO A 212 -7.19 1.74 16.42
C PRO A 212 -5.66 1.71 16.55
N ALA A 213 -5.12 1.63 17.77
CA ALA A 213 -3.68 1.52 17.96
C ALA A 213 -3.13 0.15 17.50
N GLU A 214 -3.96 -0.89 17.42
CA GLU A 214 -3.58 -2.14 16.78
C GLU A 214 -3.45 -1.98 15.28
N PHE A 215 -4.41 -1.32 14.64
CA PHE A 215 -4.33 -1.04 13.22
C PHE A 215 -3.11 -0.18 12.86
N GLU A 216 -2.80 0.85 13.66
CA GLU A 216 -1.57 1.65 13.50
C GLU A 216 -0.31 0.78 13.58
N ARG A 217 -0.22 -0.14 14.55
CA ARG A 217 0.94 -1.05 14.66
C ARG A 217 1.07 -2.00 13.47
N GLU A 218 -0.05 -2.53 12.97
CA GLU A 218 -0.03 -3.41 11.80
C GLU A 218 0.41 -2.67 10.54
N LEU A 219 0.08 -1.38 10.40
CA LEU A 219 0.60 -0.52 9.32
C LEU A 219 2.12 -0.28 9.48
N GLU A 220 2.59 -0.04 10.70
CA GLU A 220 4.03 0.17 10.99
C GLU A 220 4.87 -1.10 10.80
N ALA A 221 4.30 -2.27 11.07
CA ALA A 221 4.99 -3.56 10.94
C ALA A 221 5.31 -3.97 9.48
N MET A 222 4.85 -3.20 8.49
CA MET A 222 5.06 -3.48 7.06
C MET A 222 6.40 -2.97 6.51
N ALA A 223 7.32 -2.45 7.34
CA ALA A 223 8.64 -2.06 6.86
C ALA A 223 9.42 -3.29 6.33
N ASP A 224 9.83 -3.28 5.06
CA ASP A 224 10.66 -4.33 4.46
C ASP A 224 11.98 -4.57 5.22
N ILE A 225 12.53 -3.49 5.80
CA ILE A 225 13.73 -3.51 6.64
C ILE A 225 13.47 -2.64 7.86
N GLU A 226 13.36 -3.27 9.04
CA GLU A 226 13.34 -2.59 10.32
C GLU A 226 14.66 -2.83 11.06
N THR A 227 15.28 -1.75 11.55
CA THR A 227 16.44 -1.84 12.45
C THR A 227 16.26 -0.92 13.66
N THR A 228 16.81 -1.29 14.80
CA THR A 228 16.83 -0.44 15.99
C THR A 228 18.27 -0.12 16.39
N THR A 229 18.59 1.15 16.61
CA THR A 229 19.92 1.59 17.08
C THR A 229 19.83 2.27 18.43
N VAL A 230 20.66 1.85 19.38
CA VAL A 230 20.77 2.45 20.72
C VAL A 230 22.17 3.02 20.94
N ASN A 231 22.25 4.27 21.42
CA ASN A 231 23.49 4.96 21.76
C ASN A 231 23.56 5.21 23.28
N GLU A 232 24.02 4.23 24.06
CA GLU A 232 24.09 4.35 25.54
C GLU A 232 25.39 4.98 26.03
N ALA A 233 26.47 4.90 25.23
CA ALA A 233 27.76 5.53 25.48
C ALA A 233 28.08 6.54 24.37
N LYS A 234 28.92 7.54 24.66
CA LYS A 234 29.04 8.76 23.84
C LYS A 234 29.20 8.53 22.33
N PHE A 235 30.11 7.65 21.93
CA PHE A 235 30.50 7.43 20.52
C PHE A 235 30.26 5.99 20.07
N HIS A 236 29.47 5.22 20.82
CA HIS A 236 29.20 3.81 20.56
C HIS A 236 27.71 3.58 20.33
N ALA A 237 27.40 2.86 19.26
CA ALA A 237 26.06 2.47 18.86
C ALA A 237 25.95 0.94 18.78
N LEU A 238 24.85 0.40 19.28
CA LEU A 238 24.44 -0.98 19.07
C LEU A 238 23.20 -1.00 18.19
N SER A 239 23.35 -1.44 16.95
CA SER A 239 22.27 -1.61 15.98
C SER A 239 21.80 -3.06 15.93
N ARG A 240 20.50 -3.29 15.84
CA ARG A 240 19.87 -4.61 15.70
C ARG A 240 19.14 -4.72 14.38
N ALA A 241 19.44 -5.80 13.65
CA ALA A 241 18.74 -6.24 12.45
C ALA A 241 18.28 -7.69 12.67
N GLY A 242 16.99 -7.88 13.02
CA GLY A 242 16.49 -9.15 13.53
C GLY A 242 17.25 -9.61 14.79
N ASP A 243 17.75 -10.84 14.77
CA ASP A 243 18.54 -11.42 15.88
C ASP A 243 20.03 -11.03 15.85
N PHE A 244 20.47 -10.24 14.87
CA PHE A 244 21.87 -9.86 14.71
C PHE A 244 22.15 -8.48 15.32
N GLU A 245 23.28 -8.38 16.01
CA GLU A 245 23.78 -7.14 16.61
C GLU A 245 25.03 -6.65 15.87
N LEU A 246 25.01 -5.38 15.48
CA LEU A 246 26.15 -4.66 14.90
C LEU A 246 26.60 -3.57 15.88
N SER A 247 27.87 -3.65 16.28
CA SER A 247 28.51 -2.65 17.13
C SER A 247 29.28 -1.67 16.26
N VAL A 248 28.96 -0.38 16.36
CA VAL A 248 29.62 0.71 15.63
C VAL A 248 30.23 1.69 16.62
N ASP A 249 31.49 2.05 16.40
CA ASP A 249 32.23 3.00 17.22
C ASP A 249 32.73 4.15 16.35
N ALA A 250 32.14 5.33 16.52
CA ALA A 250 32.52 6.52 15.77
C ALA A 250 33.96 6.98 16.04
N SER A 251 34.59 6.55 17.12
CA SER A 251 36.00 6.86 17.41
C SER A 251 36.98 5.89 16.74
N GLY A 252 36.51 4.72 16.30
CA GLY A 252 37.36 3.66 15.76
C GLY A 252 38.28 2.98 16.78
N GLU A 253 38.11 3.24 18.09
CA GLU A 253 38.99 2.69 19.14
C GLU A 253 38.63 1.24 19.52
N GLU A 254 37.34 0.93 19.60
CA GLU A 254 36.83 -0.36 20.09
C GLU A 254 36.04 -1.13 19.02
N GLY A 255 35.79 -0.53 17.85
CA GLY A 255 35.04 -1.14 16.76
C GLY A 255 35.17 -0.37 15.43
N PRO A 256 34.47 -0.81 14.37
CA PRO A 256 34.47 -0.09 13.10
C PRO A 256 33.72 1.23 13.22
N THR A 257 34.23 2.25 12.55
CA THR A 257 33.52 3.52 12.33
C THR A 257 32.33 3.33 11.39
N PRO A 258 31.34 4.25 11.40
CA PRO A 258 30.23 4.21 10.44
C PRO A 258 30.69 4.14 8.97
N ASN A 259 31.73 4.89 8.60
CA ASN A 259 32.29 4.86 7.24
C ASN A 259 32.90 3.49 6.91
N GLN A 260 33.61 2.85 7.86
CA GLN A 260 34.15 1.51 7.65
C GLN A 260 33.04 0.46 7.50
N VAL A 261 31.96 0.56 8.28
CA VAL A 261 30.80 -0.32 8.12
C VAL A 261 30.17 -0.14 6.74
N LEU A 262 29.96 1.10 6.30
CA LEU A 262 29.39 1.39 4.97
C LEU A 262 30.25 0.80 3.85
N VAL A 263 31.57 1.03 3.88
CA VAL A 263 32.49 0.53 2.85
C VAL A 263 32.53 -1.00 2.82
N ALA A 264 32.51 -1.65 3.99
CA ALA A 264 32.49 -3.11 4.09
C ALA A 264 31.16 -3.72 3.59
N ASP A 265 30.03 -3.08 3.91
CA ASP A 265 28.71 -3.49 3.44
C ASP A 265 28.58 -3.33 1.92
N TYR A 266 29.06 -2.20 1.38
CA TYR A 266 29.08 -1.96 -0.06
C TYR A 266 29.93 -3.01 -0.80
N ALA A 267 31.15 -3.29 -0.34
CA ALA A 267 31.99 -4.32 -0.93
C ALA A 267 31.31 -5.71 -0.90
N SER A 268 30.66 -6.06 0.22
CA SER A 268 29.93 -7.31 0.36
C SER A 268 28.76 -7.40 -0.63
N CYS A 269 27.94 -6.35 -0.71
CA CYS A 269 26.81 -6.27 -1.62
C CYS A 269 27.25 -6.35 -3.09
N PHE A 270 28.30 -5.61 -3.47
CA PHE A 270 28.83 -5.62 -4.83
C PHE A 270 29.34 -7.02 -5.21
N THR A 271 30.06 -7.69 -4.33
CA THR A 271 30.53 -9.06 -4.56
C THR A 271 29.39 -10.06 -4.69
N PHE A 272 28.32 -9.91 -3.91
CA PHE A 272 27.11 -10.72 -4.09
C PHE A 272 26.41 -10.43 -5.42
N ALA A 273 26.36 -9.18 -5.85
CA ALA A 273 25.80 -8.75 -7.13
C ALA A 273 26.58 -9.38 -8.31
N CYS A 274 27.91 -9.27 -8.31
CA CYS A 274 28.77 -9.95 -9.30
C CYS A 274 28.53 -11.46 -9.31
N ARG A 275 28.48 -12.11 -8.13
CA ARG A 275 28.21 -13.56 -8.04
C ARG A 275 26.84 -13.93 -8.60
N ALA A 276 25.81 -13.15 -8.29
CA ALA A 276 24.46 -13.39 -8.78
C ALA A 276 24.36 -13.18 -10.30
N GLY A 277 24.99 -12.12 -10.82
CA GLY A 277 25.07 -11.83 -12.25
C GLY A 277 25.81 -12.92 -13.01
N ALA A 278 27.01 -13.29 -12.57
CA ALA A 278 27.80 -14.37 -13.17
C ALA A 278 27.02 -15.68 -13.29
N GLN A 279 26.29 -16.06 -12.23
CA GLN A 279 25.51 -17.29 -12.24
C GLN A 279 24.30 -17.24 -13.17
N ARG A 280 23.62 -16.08 -13.26
CA ARG A 280 22.34 -15.95 -13.98
C ARG A 280 22.52 -15.67 -15.47
N GLU A 281 23.45 -14.78 -15.79
CA GLU A 281 23.61 -14.22 -17.14
C GLU A 281 24.82 -14.81 -17.87
N MET A 282 25.90 -15.14 -17.15
CA MET A 282 27.14 -15.65 -17.75
C MET A 282 27.27 -17.20 -17.68
N ASP A 283 26.47 -17.89 -16.85
CA ASP A 283 26.60 -19.33 -16.53
C ASP A 283 28.00 -19.69 -15.96
N VAL A 284 28.58 -18.77 -15.18
CA VAL A 284 29.90 -18.89 -14.55
C VAL A 284 29.77 -19.03 -13.03
N GLU A 285 30.51 -19.99 -12.44
CA GLU A 285 30.69 -20.09 -11.00
C GLU A 285 32.01 -19.41 -10.60
N LEU A 286 31.93 -18.26 -9.92
CA LEU A 286 33.12 -17.46 -9.55
C LEU A 286 34.06 -18.13 -8.53
N GLY A 287 33.61 -19.18 -7.83
CA GLY A 287 34.38 -19.82 -6.76
C GLY A 287 34.56 -18.93 -5.53
N GLU A 288 35.74 -18.95 -4.89
CA GLU A 288 36.14 -18.01 -3.84
C GLU A 288 36.29 -16.59 -4.42
N VAL A 289 35.80 -15.60 -3.69
CA VAL A 289 35.97 -14.19 -4.04
C VAL A 289 36.40 -13.43 -2.78
N GLU A 290 37.57 -12.81 -2.84
CA GLU A 290 38.05 -11.87 -1.82
C GLU A 290 37.94 -10.46 -2.38
N THR A 291 37.41 -9.53 -1.59
CA THR A 291 37.27 -8.13 -1.98
C THR A 291 37.91 -7.26 -0.92
N THR A 292 39.02 -6.61 -1.29
CA THR A 292 39.63 -5.59 -0.47
C THR A 292 39.01 -4.25 -0.84
N ALA A 293 38.45 -3.55 0.13
CA ALA A 293 37.83 -2.24 -0.07
C ALA A 293 38.63 -1.15 0.64
N GLU A 294 38.99 -0.13 -0.11
CA GLU A 294 39.68 1.07 0.37
C GLU A 294 38.80 2.29 0.12
N ALA A 295 38.97 3.33 0.94
CA ALA A 295 38.26 4.58 0.79
C ALA A 295 39.06 5.76 1.33
N ASP A 296 38.98 6.90 0.66
CA ASP A 296 39.64 8.14 1.08
C ASP A 296 38.66 9.08 1.78
N LEU A 297 39.14 9.74 2.84
CA LEU A 297 38.40 10.76 3.59
C LEU A 297 39.00 12.15 3.35
N ASN A 298 38.16 13.20 3.38
CA ASN A 298 38.62 14.58 3.41
C ASN A 298 38.97 15.03 4.85
N ASP A 299 39.37 16.30 5.02
CA ASP A 299 39.70 16.89 6.32
C ASP A 299 38.51 16.98 7.31
N ASP A 300 37.28 16.77 6.81
CA ASP A 300 36.03 16.78 7.56
C ASP A 300 35.49 15.34 7.82
N ASP A 301 36.32 14.30 7.57
CA ASP A 301 35.98 12.87 7.69
C ASP A 301 34.88 12.38 6.73
N ASP A 302 34.54 13.13 5.68
CA ASP A 302 33.62 12.68 4.63
C ASP A 302 34.33 11.77 3.63
N LEU A 303 33.64 10.70 3.20
CA LEU A 303 34.08 9.86 2.08
C LEU A 303 34.18 10.67 0.79
N THR A 304 35.28 10.45 0.07
CA THR A 304 35.59 11.12 -1.21
C THR A 304 35.77 10.18 -2.38
N SER A 305 36.20 8.95 -2.13
CA SER A 305 36.34 7.88 -3.12
C SER A 305 36.29 6.52 -2.43
N ILE A 306 35.89 5.50 -3.18
CA ILE A 306 35.90 4.09 -2.77
C ILE A 306 36.56 3.31 -3.92
N THR A 307 37.40 2.34 -3.57
CA THR A 307 38.06 1.44 -4.54
C THR A 307 37.94 0.01 -4.05
N PHE A 308 37.64 -0.91 -4.96
CA PHE A 308 37.59 -2.34 -4.70
C PHE A 308 38.67 -3.06 -5.51
N GLU A 309 39.48 -3.88 -4.82
CA GLU A 309 40.35 -4.87 -5.45
C GLU A 309 39.74 -6.25 -5.21
N MET A 310 39.21 -6.85 -6.27
CA MET A 310 38.54 -8.15 -6.25
C MET A 310 39.47 -9.25 -6.77
N HIS A 311 39.63 -10.31 -6.00
CA HIS A 311 40.34 -11.53 -6.37
C HIS A 311 39.32 -12.65 -6.53
N VAL A 312 39.27 -13.28 -7.70
CA VAL A 312 38.24 -14.26 -8.08
C VAL A 312 38.89 -15.58 -8.50
N GLU A 313 38.40 -16.71 -7.98
CA GLU A 313 38.94 -18.05 -8.27
C GLU A 313 38.75 -18.47 -9.73
N ALA A 314 37.67 -18.03 -10.37
CA ALA A 314 37.42 -18.31 -11.78
C ALA A 314 38.47 -17.65 -12.69
N ASP A 315 38.92 -18.39 -13.70
CA ASP A 315 39.71 -17.90 -14.84
C ASP A 315 38.75 -17.26 -15.85
N LEU A 316 38.71 -15.93 -15.87
CA LEU A 316 37.85 -15.12 -16.75
C LEU A 316 38.73 -14.32 -17.72
N ASP A 317 38.27 -14.19 -18.96
CA ASP A 317 38.89 -13.30 -19.92
C ASP A 317 38.47 -11.82 -19.74
N ASP A 318 39.16 -10.90 -20.43
CA ASP A 318 38.93 -9.46 -20.29
C ASP A 318 37.46 -9.05 -20.59
N GLY A 319 36.77 -9.76 -21.48
CA GLY A 319 35.37 -9.48 -21.82
C GLY A 319 34.40 -10.00 -20.76
N GLU A 320 34.68 -11.16 -20.20
CA GLU A 320 33.93 -11.71 -19.05
C GLU A 320 34.11 -10.84 -17.80
N VAL A 321 35.28 -10.25 -17.59
CA VAL A 321 35.50 -9.29 -16.49
C VAL A 321 34.68 -8.02 -16.68
N GLU A 322 34.64 -7.44 -17.90
CA GLU A 322 33.84 -6.25 -18.20
C GLU A 322 32.34 -6.52 -17.96
N GLU A 323 31.83 -7.65 -18.47
CA GLU A 323 30.43 -8.06 -18.26
C GLU A 323 30.12 -8.33 -16.77
N LEU A 324 31.06 -8.92 -16.02
CA LEU A 324 30.91 -9.15 -14.58
C LEU A 324 30.77 -7.84 -13.79
N LEU A 325 31.54 -6.82 -14.16
CA LEU A 325 31.50 -5.51 -13.52
C LEU A 325 30.20 -4.79 -13.84
N ASP A 326 29.77 -4.79 -15.11
CA ASP A 326 28.47 -4.22 -15.52
C ASP A 326 27.32 -4.84 -14.72
N LEU A 327 27.30 -6.18 -14.60
CA LEU A 327 26.30 -6.88 -13.79
C LEU A 327 26.39 -6.56 -12.30
N GLY A 328 27.61 -6.41 -11.77
CA GLY A 328 27.84 -5.96 -10.40
C GLY A 328 27.23 -4.58 -10.16
N GLU A 329 27.44 -3.65 -11.08
CA GLU A 329 26.90 -2.29 -11.03
C GLU A 329 25.38 -2.23 -11.16
N ASP A 330 24.78 -3.04 -12.03
CA ASP A 330 23.34 -3.08 -12.29
C ASP A 330 22.53 -3.77 -11.19
N ILE A 331 23.15 -4.69 -10.44
CA ILE A 331 22.46 -5.52 -9.43
C ILE A 331 22.72 -5.01 -8.00
N CYS A 332 23.83 -4.30 -7.74
CA CYS A 332 24.22 -3.90 -6.39
C CYS A 332 23.31 -2.80 -5.81
N HIS A 333 22.39 -3.18 -4.92
CA HIS A 333 21.47 -2.25 -4.26
C HIS A 333 22.17 -1.21 -3.37
N VAL A 334 23.33 -1.53 -2.78
CA VAL A 334 24.09 -0.56 -1.98
C VAL A 334 24.72 0.51 -2.88
N ARG A 335 25.19 0.16 -4.08
CA ARG A 335 25.67 1.13 -5.08
C ARG A 335 24.58 2.15 -5.41
N ASP A 336 23.38 1.68 -5.73
CA ASP A 336 22.24 2.53 -6.07
C ASP A 336 21.82 3.47 -4.93
N SER A 337 22.19 3.11 -3.69
CA SER A 337 21.85 3.85 -2.48
C SER A 337 22.93 4.86 -2.05
N VAL A 338 24.12 4.84 -2.66
CA VAL A 338 25.19 5.81 -2.37
C VAL A 338 25.26 6.90 -3.43
N LYS A 339 25.99 7.99 -3.13
CA LYS A 339 26.20 9.07 -4.10
C LYS A 339 27.03 8.55 -5.26
N GLU A 340 26.73 9.01 -6.47
CA GLU A 340 27.48 8.67 -7.70
C GLU A 340 29.00 8.89 -7.55
N SER A 341 29.41 9.95 -6.84
CA SER A 341 30.83 10.23 -6.57
C SER A 341 31.54 9.19 -5.68
N LEU A 342 30.79 8.27 -5.08
CA LEU A 342 31.26 7.20 -4.21
C LEU A 342 31.05 5.82 -4.84
N HIS A 343 30.57 5.74 -6.09
CA HIS A 343 30.60 4.48 -6.82
C HIS A 343 32.03 3.98 -6.87
N ALA A 344 32.22 2.73 -6.46
CA ALA A 344 33.56 2.18 -6.31
C ALA A 344 34.25 2.06 -7.67
N ASP A 345 35.53 2.43 -7.72
CA ASP A 345 36.41 2.05 -8.82
C ASP A 345 36.87 0.60 -8.57
N VAL A 346 36.61 -0.31 -9.50
CA VAL A 346 36.78 -1.75 -9.25
C VAL A 346 37.81 -2.36 -10.18
N ASP A 347 38.84 -2.97 -9.60
CA ASP A 347 39.84 -3.78 -10.29
C ASP A 347 39.62 -5.27 -9.96
N VAL A 348 39.69 -6.14 -10.98
CA VAL A 348 39.48 -7.59 -10.82
C VAL A 348 40.73 -8.37 -11.22
N THR A 349 41.18 -9.27 -10.34
CA THR A 349 42.20 -10.28 -10.59
C THR A 349 41.53 -11.66 -10.66
N THR A 350 41.67 -12.34 -11.79
CA THR A 350 41.07 -13.66 -12.09
C THR A 350 42.11 -14.78 -11.89
N ASP A 351 41.67 -16.04 -11.83
CA ASP A 351 42.51 -17.21 -11.46
C ASP A 351 43.31 -16.95 -10.17
N ALA A 352 42.66 -16.28 -9.22
CA ALA A 352 43.20 -16.04 -7.89
C ALA A 352 43.01 -17.29 -7.01
N PHE A 353 43.87 -17.45 -5.99
CA PHE A 353 43.86 -18.51 -4.96
C PHE A 353 44.63 -19.82 -5.25
#